data_AF-A0A359AVA9-F1
#
_entry.id   AF-A0A359AVA9-F1
#
_cell.length_a   1.000
_cell.length_b   1.000
_cell.length_c   1.000
_cell.angle_alpha   90.00
_cell.angle_beta   90.00
_cell.angle_gamma   90.00
#
_symmetry.space_group_name_H-M   'P 1'
#
loop_
_entity.id
_entity.type
_entity.pdbx_description
1 polymer ?
#
loop_
_entity_poly.entity_id
_entity_poly.type
_entity_poly.pdbx_seq_one_letter_code
_entity_poly.pdbx_strand_id
1 'polypeptide(L)'
;MERKKIILALAFICLIGVTHAQNLQLHFDPRHSLYGDKASSINYLTATFEMFKPDDWGSTFMFVDIDFNFNQRNPGLAYAEIARTF
;
A
#
# COMPACT_ATOMS: atom_id res chain seq x y z
N MET A 1 -10.33 -33.35 5.34
CA MET A 1 -9.18 -32.42 5.25
C MET A 1 -9.61 -31.09 4.61
N GLU A 2 -10.33 -31.13 3.48
CA GLU A 2 -10.83 -29.95 2.76
C GLU A 2 -11.76 -29.02 3.58
N ARG A 3 -12.68 -29.56 4.39
CA ARG A 3 -13.57 -28.72 5.22
C ARG A 3 -12.82 -27.84 6.22
N LYS A 4 -11.70 -28.33 6.77
CA LYS A 4 -10.85 -27.57 7.70
C LYS A 4 -10.10 -26.45 6.97
N LYS A 5 -9.65 -26.70 5.74
CA LYS A 5 -9.00 -25.70 4.87
C LYS A 5 -9.97 -24.59 4.47
N ILE A 6 -11.22 -24.94 4.13
CA ILE A 6 -12.27 -23.97 3.78
C ILE A 6 -12.62 -23.09 5.00
N ILE A 7 -12.77 -23.69 6.18
CA ILE A 7 -13.03 -22.93 7.42
C ILE A 7 -11.85 -22.00 7.74
N LEU A 8 -10.61 -22.46 7.55
CA LEU A 8 -9.43 -21.64 7.77
C LEU A 8 -9.35 -20.48 6.77
N ALA A 9 -9.64 -20.71 5.49
CA ALA A 9 -9.68 -19.67 4.47
C ALA A 9 -10.76 -18.62 4.76
N LEU A 10 -11.96 -19.04 5.17
CA LEU A 10 -13.03 -18.14 5.59
C LEU A 10 -12.64 -17.33 6.84
N ALA A 11 -11.96 -17.95 7.82
CA ALA A 11 -11.46 -17.24 8.99
C ALA A 11 -10.44 -16.16 8.61
N PHE A 12 -9.53 -16.45 7.66
CA PHE A 12 -8.61 -15.46 7.12
C PHE A 12 -9.32 -14.31 6.41
N ILE A 13 -10.36 -14.58 5.60
CA ILE A 13 -11.14 -13.54 4.93
C ILE A 13 -11.85 -12.63 5.94
N CYS A 14 -12.44 -13.18 6.99
CA CYS A 14 -13.09 -12.40 8.04
C CYS A 14 -12.11 -11.52 8.83
N LEU A 15 -10.87 -11.98 9.04
CA LEU A 15 -9.81 -11.20 9.70
C LEU A 15 -9.39 -9.96 8.89
N ILE A 16 -9.50 -10.00 7.55
CA ILE A 16 -9.15 -8.87 6.68
C ILE A 16 -10.18 -7.73 6.82
N GLY A 17 -11.46 -8.06 7.09
CA GLY A 17 -12.55 -7.08 7.16
C GLY A 17 -12.58 -6.18 8.41
N VAL A 18 -11.71 -6.40 9.40
CA VAL A 18 -11.71 -5.65 10.68
C VAL A 18 -10.78 -4.43 10.66
N THR A 19 -10.03 -4.22 9.58
CA THR A 19 -9.00 -3.16 9.48
C THR A 19 -9.57 -1.89 8.84
N HIS A 20 -10.43 -1.18 9.57
CA HIS A 20 -11.07 0.05 9.07
C HIS A 20 -10.14 1.27 8.94
N ALA A 21 -8.86 1.14 9.30
CA ALA A 21 -7.92 2.27 9.34
C ALA A 21 -6.70 2.12 8.43
N GLN A 22 -6.45 0.93 7.85
CA GLN A 22 -5.30 0.65 6.99
C GLN A 22 -5.76 0.34 5.56
N ASN A 23 -5.25 1.09 4.60
CA ASN A 23 -5.53 0.87 3.19
C ASN A 23 -4.25 0.36 2.49
N LEU A 24 -4.32 -0.83 1.92
CA LEU A 24 -3.25 -1.40 1.11
C LEU A 24 -3.69 -1.43 -0.36
N GLN A 25 -2.96 -0.73 -1.21
CA GLN A 25 -3.26 -0.57 -2.62
C GLN A 25 -2.08 -1.05 -3.46
N LEU A 26 -2.39 -1.64 -4.61
CA LEU A 26 -1.43 -1.88 -5.67
C LEU A 26 -2.02 -1.28 -6.95
N HIS A 27 -1.34 -0.30 -7.53
CA HIS A 27 -1.85 0.40 -8.70
C HIS A 27 -0.79 0.55 -9.78
N PHE A 28 -1.25 0.75 -11.02
CA PHE A 28 -0.38 1.09 -12.14
C PHE A 28 -0.02 2.57 -12.07
N ASP A 29 1.26 2.85 -12.27
CA ASP A 29 1.84 4.18 -12.30
C ASP A 29 2.30 4.51 -13.73
N PRO A 30 1.58 5.39 -14.44
CA PRO A 30 1.89 5.79 -15.81
C PRO A 30 2.86 6.99 -15.89
N ARG A 31 3.68 7.26 -14.87
CA ARG A 31 4.58 8.43 -14.82
C ARG A 31 5.41 8.62 -16.09
N HIS A 32 5.97 7.54 -16.67
CA HIS A 32 6.73 7.65 -17.91
C HIS A 32 5.83 8.01 -19.11
N SER A 33 4.66 7.39 -19.25
CA SER A 33 3.72 7.72 -20.33
C SER A 33 3.21 9.15 -20.26
N LEU A 34 3.05 9.73 -19.06
CA LEU A 34 2.53 11.08 -18.88
C LEU A 34 3.60 12.17 -18.97
N TYR A 35 4.82 11.90 -18.48
CA TYR A 35 5.86 12.92 -18.28
C TYR A 35 7.20 12.60 -18.94
N GLY A 36 7.31 11.43 -19.58
CA GLY A 36 8.52 10.95 -20.24
C GLY A 36 9.68 10.70 -19.28
N ASP A 37 10.88 10.62 -19.84
CA ASP A 37 12.12 10.27 -19.13
C ASP A 37 12.54 11.27 -18.04
N LYS A 38 11.92 12.46 -18.01
CA LYS A 38 12.16 13.45 -16.95
C LYS A 38 11.59 13.03 -15.60
N ALA A 39 10.53 12.20 -15.60
CA ALA A 39 9.90 11.71 -14.38
C ALA A 39 10.25 10.24 -14.10
N SER A 40 10.27 9.40 -15.13
CA SER A 40 10.67 7.99 -15.02
C SER A 40 11.06 7.44 -16.39
N SER A 41 12.01 6.51 -16.44
CA SER A 41 12.38 5.78 -17.66
C SER A 41 11.36 4.71 -18.08
N ILE A 42 10.48 4.27 -17.17
CA ILE A 42 9.44 3.26 -17.42
C ILE A 42 8.17 3.55 -16.63
N ASN A 43 7.04 2.97 -17.06
CA ASN A 43 5.86 2.83 -16.19
C ASN A 43 6.04 1.62 -15.27
N TYR A 44 5.46 1.65 -14.07
CA TYR A 44 5.62 0.59 -13.07
C TYR A 44 4.37 0.41 -12.21
N LEU A 45 4.42 -0.55 -11.30
CA LEU A 45 3.43 -0.67 -10.24
C LEU A 45 3.94 0.08 -9.01
N THR A 46 3.03 0.65 -8.24
CA THR A 46 3.30 1.21 -6.93
C THR A 46 2.40 0.53 -5.91
N ALA A 47 3.00 0.06 -4.81
CA ALA A 47 2.25 -0.42 -3.66
C ALA A 47 2.21 0.68 -2.60
N THR A 48 1.00 1.03 -2.18
CA THR A 48 0.77 2.06 -1.16
C THR A 48 0.17 1.42 0.07
N PHE A 49 0.78 1.67 1.23
CA PHE A 49 0.15 1.42 2.52
C PHE A 49 -0.16 2.76 3.17
N GLU A 50 -1.43 3.02 3.45
CA GLU A 50 -1.93 4.24 4.08
C GLU A 50 -2.63 3.89 5.40
N MET A 51 -2.48 4.73 6.41
CA MET A 51 -3.19 4.59 7.67
C MET A 51 -3.66 5.93 8.21
N PHE A 52 -4.92 6.00 8.63
CA PHE A 52 -5.44 7.08 9.47
C PHE A 52 -5.92 6.51 10.81
N LYS A 53 -5.32 6.97 11.91
CA LYS A 53 -5.59 6.48 13.26
C LYS A 53 -5.86 7.63 14.23
N PRO A 54 -7.11 7.88 14.62
CA PRO A 54 -7.43 8.75 15.75
C PRO A 54 -7.16 8.06 17.10
N ASP A 55 -6.86 8.85 18.12
CA ASP A 55 -6.75 8.43 19.52
C ASP A 55 -7.20 9.56 20.47
N ASP A 56 -7.12 9.32 21.78
CA ASP A 56 -7.60 10.25 22.82
C ASP A 56 -6.89 11.61 22.82
N TRP A 57 -5.76 11.74 22.12
CA TRP A 57 -4.92 12.93 22.08
C TRP A 57 -4.74 13.47 20.66
N GLY A 58 -5.66 13.17 19.74
CA GLY A 58 -5.67 13.69 18.38
C GLY A 58 -5.68 12.59 17.32
N SER A 59 -4.86 12.73 16.28
CA SER A 59 -4.85 11.79 15.15
C SER A 59 -3.51 11.68 14.46
N THR A 60 -3.20 10.46 14.00
CA THR A 60 -2.00 10.15 13.22
C THR A 60 -2.40 9.72 11.81
N PHE A 61 -1.80 10.34 10.81
CA PHE A 61 -1.85 9.90 9.43
C PHE A 61 -0.46 9.44 9.00
N MET A 62 -0.39 8.35 8.24
CA MET A 62 0.85 7.95 7.58
C MET A 62 0.56 7.28 6.25
N PHE A 63 1.53 7.34 5.34
CA PHE A 63 1.56 6.47 4.17
C PHE A 63 2.99 6.07 3.81
N VAL A 64 3.11 4.99 3.05
CA VAL A 64 4.34 4.58 2.37
C VAL A 64 4.01 4.09 0.97
N ASP A 65 4.70 4.64 -0.03
CA ASP A 65 4.67 4.21 -1.42
C ASP A 65 5.94 3.43 -1.74
N ILE A 66 5.79 2.27 -2.38
CA ILE A 66 6.89 1.42 -2.85
C ILE A 66 6.78 1.31 -4.37
N ASP A 67 7.74 1.91 -5.07
CA ASP A 67 7.81 1.93 -6.53
C ASP A 67 8.59 0.73 -7.06
N PHE A 68 7.97 -0.10 -7.90
CA PHE A 68 8.58 -1.28 -8.54
C PHE A 68 9.28 -0.92 -9.85
N ASN A 69 10.17 0.07 -9.78
CA ASN A 69 10.85 0.66 -10.94
C ASN A 69 12.32 0.24 -11.09
N PHE A 70 12.86 -0.56 -10.15
CA PHE A 70 14.24 -1.04 -10.23
C PHE A 70 14.38 -2.25 -11.17
N ASN A 71 15.63 -2.69 -11.35
CA ASN A 71 15.97 -3.83 -12.22
C ASN A 71 15.03 -5.01 -11.98
N GLN A 72 14.46 -5.57 -13.06
CA GLN A 72 13.48 -6.67 -13.02
C GLN A 72 12.19 -6.35 -12.24
N ARG A 73 11.76 -5.08 -12.21
CA ARG A 73 10.56 -4.64 -11.45
C ARG A 73 10.67 -4.89 -9.94
N ASN A 74 11.90 -4.88 -9.41
CA ASN A 74 12.10 -4.90 -7.97
C ASN A 74 11.78 -3.52 -7.35
N PRO A 75 11.51 -3.46 -6.03
CA PRO A 75 11.39 -2.20 -5.32
C PRO A 75 12.63 -1.33 -5.53
N GLY A 76 12.44 -0.12 -6.05
CA GLY A 76 13.53 0.83 -6.30
C GLY A 76 13.51 2.05 -5.39
N LEU A 77 12.32 2.49 -5.01
CA LEU A 77 12.13 3.60 -4.09
C LEU A 77 11.03 3.25 -3.10
N ALA A 78 11.25 3.61 -1.84
CA ALA A 78 10.19 3.67 -0.84
C ALA A 78 10.15 5.10 -0.29
N TYR A 79 8.99 5.74 -0.37
CA TYR A 79 8.74 7.08 0.19
C TYR A 79 7.68 6.98 1.27
N ALA A 80 7.90 7.63 2.41
CA ALA A 80 6.96 7.57 3.53
C ALA A 80 6.80 8.92 4.21
N GLU A 81 5.59 9.21 4.67
CA GLU A 81 5.27 10.38 5.49
C GLU A 81 4.47 9.97 6.73
N ILE A 82 4.66 10.75 7.80
CA ILE A 82 3.87 10.65 9.03
C ILE A 82 3.51 12.06 9.51
N ALA A 83 2.24 12.25 9.85
CA ALA A 83 1.70 13.49 10.38
C ALA A 83 0.93 13.22 11.67
N ARG A 84 1.10 14.10 12.67
CA ARG A 84 0.40 14.04 13.96
C ARG A 84 -0.32 15.36 14.23
N THR A 85 -1.62 15.27 14.49
CA THR A 85 -2.42 16.35 15.05
C THR A 85 -2.64 16.07 16.55
N PHE A 86 -2.54 17.09 17.39
CA PHE A 86 -2.75 17.03 18.84
C PHE A 86 -4.01 17.80 19.25
#